data_AF-A0A858CN80-F1
#
_entry.id   AF-A0A858CN80-F1
#
_cell.length_a   1.000
_cell.length_b   1.000
_cell.length_c   1.000
_cell.angle_alpha   90.00
_cell.angle_beta   90.00
_cell.angle_gamma   90.00
#
_symmetry.space_group_name_H-M   'P 1'
#
loop_
_entity.id
_entity.type
_entity.pdbx_description
1 polymer ?
#
loop_
_entity_poly.entity_id
_entity_poly.type
_entity_poly.pdbx_seq_one_letter_code
_entity_poly.pdbx_strand_id
1 'polypeptide(L)'
;MKIFPTAFAFALSASAALAAGHGMAPMVEANDQSVANGVVSAEQIVANENGWLVVHRTDADMKPGPVVGHAPIRAGETADVAAILTETVEPGEMLMLMVHSEAGGMQTGIFEYTLGAKEDGPIRMDGNLVMDVITAQ
;
A
#
# COMPACT_ATOMS: atom_id res chain seq x y z
N MET A 1 25.31 -70.30 7.30
CA MET A 1 24.42 -70.49 6.13
C MET A 1 22.99 -70.41 6.67
N LYS A 2 22.17 -69.38 6.48
CA LYS A 2 22.01 -68.40 5.39
C LYS A 2 21.63 -67.04 6.00
N ILE A 3 22.18 -65.99 5.38
CA ILE A 3 21.95 -64.58 5.70
C ILE A 3 20.70 -64.15 4.93
N PHE A 4 19.74 -63.50 5.59
CA PHE A 4 18.59 -62.86 4.93
C PHE A 4 18.75 -61.35 5.06
N PRO A 5 18.96 -60.58 3.98
CA PRO A 5 18.94 -59.13 4.07
C PRO A 5 17.50 -58.64 3.88
N THR A 6 16.91 -58.12 4.95
CA THR A 6 15.64 -57.38 4.88
C THR A 6 15.95 -55.97 4.40
N ALA A 7 15.63 -55.66 3.15
CA ALA A 7 15.70 -54.31 2.62
C ALA A 7 14.56 -53.46 3.21
N PHE A 8 14.90 -52.46 4.02
CA PHE A 8 13.94 -51.48 4.53
C PHE A 8 13.84 -50.34 3.52
N ALA A 9 12.70 -50.22 2.84
CA ALA A 9 12.44 -49.19 1.85
C ALA A 9 12.28 -47.83 2.55
N PHE A 10 13.10 -46.86 2.16
CA PHE A 10 13.04 -45.48 2.64
C PHE A 10 11.98 -44.72 1.84
N ALA A 11 10.78 -44.55 2.41
CA ALA A 11 9.74 -43.71 1.81
C ALA A 11 10.02 -42.24 2.18
N LEU A 12 10.58 -41.48 1.24
CA LEU A 12 10.60 -40.02 1.32
C LEU A 12 9.18 -39.50 1.04
N SER A 13 8.42 -39.20 2.08
CA SER A 13 7.26 -38.33 1.97
C SER A 13 7.78 -36.90 1.74
N ALA A 14 7.85 -36.49 0.48
CA ALA A 14 8.07 -35.08 0.15
C ALA A 14 6.83 -34.30 0.62
N SER A 15 6.96 -33.56 1.72
CA SER A 15 6.01 -32.52 2.07
C SER A 15 6.03 -31.49 0.94
N ALA A 16 5.00 -31.49 0.10
CA ALA A 16 4.78 -30.42 -0.85
C ALA A 16 4.51 -29.14 -0.05
N ALA A 17 5.52 -28.29 0.07
CA ALA A 17 5.33 -26.91 0.48
C ALA A 17 4.44 -26.24 -0.57
N LEU A 18 3.21 -25.92 -0.18
CA LEU A 18 2.31 -25.07 -0.96
C LEU A 18 2.99 -23.70 -1.07
N ALA A 19 3.52 -23.39 -2.25
CA ALA A 19 3.91 -22.03 -2.61
C ALA A 19 2.63 -21.18 -2.64
N ALA A 20 2.36 -20.47 -1.55
CA ALA A 20 1.41 -19.36 -1.56
C ALA A 20 1.84 -18.37 -2.64
N GLY A 21 0.89 -17.89 -3.44
CA GLY A 21 1.15 -17.05 -4.61
C GLY A 21 2.02 -15.85 -4.27
N HIS A 22 3.11 -15.66 -5.03
CA HIS A 22 4.06 -14.57 -4.87
C HIS A 22 3.49 -13.22 -5.38
N GLY A 23 2.36 -12.78 -4.82
CA GLY A 23 1.95 -11.39 -4.92
C GLY A 23 2.63 -10.63 -3.78
N MET A 24 3.41 -9.60 -4.11
CA MET A 24 3.95 -8.69 -3.09
C MET A 24 2.77 -8.06 -2.35
N ALA A 25 2.81 -8.06 -1.02
CA ALA A 25 1.75 -7.51 -0.20
C ALA A 25 1.63 -5.99 -0.44
N PRO A 26 0.41 -5.41 -0.42
CA PRO A 26 0.24 -3.98 -0.59
C PRO A 26 1.06 -3.20 0.43
N MET A 27 1.76 -2.17 -0.05
CA MET A 27 2.59 -1.31 0.78
C MET A 27 2.71 0.07 0.19
N VAL A 28 3.06 1.03 1.04
CA VAL A 28 3.57 2.34 0.67
C VAL A 28 4.79 2.60 1.54
N GLU A 29 5.83 3.15 0.93
CA GLU A 29 7.08 3.55 1.59
C GLU A 29 7.33 5.01 1.21
N ALA A 30 7.46 5.87 2.21
CA ALA A 30 7.75 7.28 2.03
C ALA A 30 8.64 7.80 3.15
N ASN A 31 9.43 8.82 2.84
CA ASN A 31 10.29 9.47 3.81
C ASN A 31 9.92 10.94 3.99
N ASP A 32 10.30 11.47 5.15
CA ASP A 32 10.29 12.91 5.44
C ASP A 32 10.99 13.66 4.31
N GLN A 33 10.29 14.65 3.75
CA GLN A 33 10.72 15.35 2.55
C GLN A 33 10.19 16.78 2.53
N SER A 34 10.84 17.64 1.76
CA SER A 34 10.30 18.96 1.51
C SER A 34 9.19 18.91 0.48
N VAL A 35 8.08 19.58 0.78
CA VAL A 35 6.89 19.68 -0.08
C VAL A 35 6.71 21.08 -0.65
N ALA A 36 7.75 21.93 -0.56
CA ALA A 36 7.71 23.33 -0.99
C ALA A 36 7.42 23.51 -2.51
N ASN A 37 7.59 22.44 -3.29
CA ASN A 37 7.24 22.38 -4.71
C ASN A 37 5.77 21.99 -4.97
N GLY A 38 4.95 21.82 -3.93
CA GLY A 38 3.55 21.41 -4.04
C GLY A 38 3.35 19.94 -4.34
N VAL A 39 4.35 19.09 -4.07
CA VAL A 39 4.30 17.64 -4.33
C VAL A 39 4.79 16.89 -3.10
N VAL A 40 4.18 15.74 -2.84
CA VAL A 40 4.70 14.73 -1.93
C VAL A 40 4.84 13.41 -2.68
N SER A 41 5.96 12.72 -2.49
CA SER A 41 6.26 11.47 -3.18
C SER A 41 6.30 10.28 -2.23
N ALA A 42 5.73 9.16 -2.66
CA ALA A 42 6.07 7.84 -2.13
C ALA A 42 7.23 7.26 -2.94
N GLU A 43 8.25 6.76 -2.26
CA GLU A 43 9.40 6.12 -2.91
C GLU A 43 8.97 4.84 -3.62
N GLN A 44 8.10 4.07 -2.97
CA GLN A 44 7.61 2.81 -3.48
C GLN A 44 6.15 2.58 -3.08
N ILE A 45 5.33 2.15 -4.03
CA ILE A 45 3.99 1.63 -3.79
C ILE A 45 3.87 0.25 -4.41
N VAL A 46 3.26 -0.67 -3.67
CA VAL A 46 2.75 -1.95 -4.17
C VAL A 46 1.24 -1.96 -3.98
N ALA A 47 0.50 -2.16 -5.05
CA ALA A 47 -0.96 -2.25 -5.01
C ALA A 47 -1.44 -3.57 -5.65
N ASN A 48 -2.49 -4.16 -5.09
CA ASN A 48 -3.08 -5.38 -5.67
C ASN A 48 -3.97 -5.09 -6.89
N GLU A 49 -4.43 -3.85 -7.03
CA GLU A 49 -5.34 -3.39 -8.06
C GLU A 49 -5.04 -1.92 -8.40
N ASN A 50 -5.72 -1.38 -9.43
CA ASN A 50 -5.64 0.05 -9.72
C ASN A 50 -6.31 0.85 -8.61
N GLY A 51 -5.80 2.05 -8.38
CA GLY A 51 -6.21 2.83 -7.24
C GLY A 51 -5.57 4.19 -7.19
N TRP A 52 -5.45 4.68 -5.96
CA TRP A 52 -4.95 6.01 -5.67
C TRP A 52 -3.93 5.98 -4.54
N LEU A 53 -2.83 6.69 -4.71
CA LEU A 53 -2.11 7.25 -3.57
C LEU A 53 -2.91 8.45 -3.10
N VAL A 54 -3.40 8.43 -1.87
CA VAL A 54 -4.14 9.53 -1.25
C VAL A 54 -3.34 10.08 -0.10
N VAL A 55 -3.22 11.41 -0.06
CA VAL A 55 -2.47 12.13 0.96
C VAL A 55 -3.47 12.78 1.90
N HIS A 56 -3.52 12.30 3.13
CA HIS A 56 -4.30 12.91 4.20
C HIS A 56 -3.42 13.78 5.09
N ARG A 57 -3.97 14.89 5.59
CA ARG A 57 -3.41 15.48 6.83
C ARG A 57 -3.62 14.51 7.98
N THR A 58 -2.66 14.44 8.89
CA THR A 58 -2.81 13.70 10.14
C THR A 58 -2.13 14.44 11.28
N ASP A 59 -2.22 13.88 12.48
CA ASP A 59 -1.65 14.43 13.70
C ASP A 59 -1.20 13.28 14.62
N ALA A 60 -0.92 13.60 15.89
CA ALA A 60 -0.48 12.63 16.89
C ALA A 60 -1.49 11.49 17.16
N ASP A 61 -2.78 11.65 16.80
CA ASP A 61 -3.78 10.59 16.91
C ASP A 61 -3.68 9.56 15.77
N MET A 62 -2.87 9.83 14.74
CA MET A 62 -2.64 8.95 13.58
C MET A 62 -3.94 8.56 12.87
N LYS A 63 -4.88 9.50 12.76
CA LYS A 63 -6.13 9.34 12.03
C LYS A 63 -6.06 10.08 10.69
N PRO A 64 -6.64 9.53 9.61
CA PRO A 64 -6.74 10.26 8.34
C PRO A 64 -7.69 11.45 8.51
N GLY A 65 -7.16 12.65 8.29
CA GLY A 65 -7.90 13.91 8.21
C GLY A 65 -8.35 14.23 6.78
N PRO A 66 -8.50 15.51 6.43
CA PRO A 66 -8.80 15.93 5.06
C PRO A 66 -7.76 15.45 4.05
N VAL A 67 -8.23 15.15 2.83
CA VAL A 67 -7.34 14.85 1.69
C VAL A 67 -6.76 16.14 1.16
N VAL A 68 -5.44 16.19 1.03
CA VAL A 68 -4.68 17.35 0.52
C VAL A 68 -3.89 17.04 -0.75
N GLY A 69 -4.01 15.83 -1.30
CA GLY A 69 -3.39 15.46 -2.55
C GLY A 69 -3.72 14.01 -2.92
N HIS A 70 -3.59 13.68 -4.20
CA HIS A 70 -3.72 12.31 -4.66
C HIS A 70 -2.98 12.09 -5.99
N ALA A 71 -2.70 10.83 -6.31
CA ALA A 71 -2.16 10.39 -7.60
C ALA A 71 -2.72 9.02 -7.99
N PRO A 72 -2.98 8.77 -9.29
CA PRO A 72 -3.37 7.44 -9.75
C PRO A 72 -2.20 6.46 -9.61
N ILE A 73 -2.50 5.24 -9.18
CA ILE A 73 -1.57 4.11 -9.12
C ILE A 73 -2.18 2.91 -9.85
N ARG A 74 -1.30 2.05 -10.37
CA ARG A 74 -1.67 0.81 -11.05
C ARG A 74 -1.35 -0.39 -10.16
N ALA A 75 -2.02 -1.50 -10.44
CA ALA A 75 -1.67 -2.78 -9.83
C ALA A 75 -0.18 -3.12 -10.05
N GLY A 76 0.42 -3.77 -9.06
CA GLY A 76 1.83 -4.12 -9.00
C GLY A 76 2.69 -3.03 -8.35
N GLU A 77 3.97 -3.04 -8.70
CA GLU A 77 4.99 -2.16 -8.14
C GLU A 77 5.13 -0.87 -8.96
N THR A 78 5.13 0.27 -8.29
CA THR A 78 5.37 1.60 -8.88
C THR A 78 6.29 2.42 -7.98
N ALA A 79 7.47 2.76 -8.48
CA ALA A 79 8.42 3.63 -7.79
C ALA A 79 8.12 5.11 -8.10
N ASP A 80 8.55 5.99 -7.20
CA ASP A 80 8.50 7.46 -7.34
C ASP A 80 7.11 7.98 -7.73
N VAL A 81 6.12 7.69 -6.87
CA VAL A 81 4.74 8.14 -7.09
C VAL A 81 4.55 9.52 -6.47
N ALA A 82 4.47 10.53 -7.32
CA ALA A 82 4.26 11.92 -6.95
C ALA A 82 2.76 12.27 -6.87
N ALA A 83 2.29 12.66 -5.68
CA ALA A 83 0.97 13.24 -5.48
C ALA A 83 1.04 14.77 -5.47
N ILE A 84 0.22 15.40 -6.32
CA ILE A 84 0.11 16.86 -6.38
C ILE A 84 -0.74 17.31 -5.20
N LEU A 85 -0.21 18.24 -4.40
CA LEU A 85 -0.92 18.83 -3.29
C LEU A 85 -1.94 19.84 -3.81
N THR A 86 -3.18 19.73 -3.34
CA THR A 86 -4.29 20.65 -3.65
C THR A 86 -4.41 21.78 -2.63
N GLU A 87 -3.66 21.69 -1.53
CA GLU A 87 -3.59 22.68 -0.46
C GLU A 87 -2.13 22.93 -0.06
N THR A 88 -1.85 24.11 0.49
CA THR A 88 -0.52 24.42 1.04
C THR A 88 -0.23 23.57 2.27
N VAL A 89 0.92 22.91 2.31
CA VAL A 89 1.42 22.18 3.48
C VAL A 89 2.66 22.89 4.00
N GLU A 90 2.66 23.20 5.29
CA GLU A 90 3.76 23.87 5.99
C GLU A 90 4.77 22.85 6.54
N PRO A 91 6.05 23.23 6.69
CA PRO A 91 7.04 22.41 7.38
C PRO A 91 6.59 22.01 8.79
N GLY A 92 6.86 20.75 9.16
CA GLY A 92 6.46 20.14 10.43
C GLY A 92 5.05 19.54 10.45
N GLU A 93 4.25 19.74 9.41
CA GLU A 93 2.94 19.08 9.29
C GLU A 93 3.11 17.59 8.95
N MET A 94 2.25 16.75 9.53
CA MET A 94 2.26 15.31 9.29
C MET A 94 1.29 14.95 8.16
N LEU A 95 1.78 14.17 7.20
CA LEU A 95 1.01 13.66 6.08
C LEU A 95 0.95 12.13 6.14
N MET A 96 -0.24 11.59 5.97
CA MET A 96 -0.49 10.16 5.85
C MET A 96 -0.73 9.80 4.39
N LEU A 97 0.23 9.09 3.81
CA LEU A 97 0.15 8.54 2.47
C LEU A 97 -0.54 7.19 2.56
N MET A 98 -1.67 7.04 1.88
CA MET A 98 -2.52 5.86 2.01
C MET A 98 -2.90 5.30 0.64
N VAL A 99 -2.89 3.98 0.53
CA VAL A 99 -3.32 3.28 -0.68
C VAL A 99 -4.83 3.13 -0.65
N HIS A 100 -5.50 3.72 -1.62
CA HIS A 100 -6.93 3.57 -1.87
C HIS A 100 -7.16 2.72 -3.10
N SER A 101 -8.26 1.98 -3.11
CA SER A 101 -8.73 1.26 -4.29
C SER A 101 -9.51 2.22 -5.19
N GLU A 102 -9.52 1.99 -6.49
CA GLU A 102 -10.49 2.58 -7.42
C GLU A 102 -11.77 1.70 -7.48
N ALA A 103 -11.71 0.47 -6.97
CA ALA A 103 -12.86 -0.41 -6.94
C ALA A 103 -13.93 0.15 -6.00
N GLY A 104 -15.12 0.37 -6.55
CA GLY A 104 -16.23 1.00 -5.84
C GLY A 104 -16.45 2.46 -6.23
N GLY A 105 -15.51 3.08 -6.96
CA GLY A 105 -15.77 4.32 -7.69
C GLY A 105 -16.86 4.15 -8.74
N MET A 106 -17.55 5.25 -9.04
CA MET A 106 -18.61 5.31 -10.04
C MET A 106 -18.05 5.52 -11.45
N GLN A 107 -16.86 6.13 -11.56
CA GLN A 107 -16.21 6.47 -12.82
C GLN A 107 -14.74 6.01 -12.83
N THR A 108 -14.39 5.17 -13.80
CA THR A 108 -13.01 4.75 -14.01
C THR A 108 -12.10 5.94 -14.32
N GLY A 109 -10.97 6.03 -13.61
CA GLY A 109 -9.93 7.04 -13.77
C GLY A 109 -10.26 8.38 -13.12
N ILE A 110 -11.33 8.47 -12.32
CA ILE A 110 -11.71 9.67 -11.58
C ILE A 110 -11.67 9.37 -10.10
N PHE A 111 -10.91 10.16 -9.34
CA PHE A 111 -10.82 10.00 -7.90
C PHE A 111 -12.10 10.51 -7.23
N GLU A 112 -12.81 9.63 -6.55
CA GLU A 112 -14.10 9.88 -5.93
C GLU A 112 -14.05 9.58 -4.43
N TYR A 113 -13.43 10.49 -3.65
CA TYR A 113 -13.36 10.34 -2.21
C TYR A 113 -14.13 11.43 -1.47
N THR A 114 -14.94 11.01 -0.51
CA THR A 114 -15.44 11.86 0.57
C THR A 114 -15.17 11.18 1.91
N LEU A 115 -14.98 11.95 2.98
CA LEU A 115 -14.75 11.38 4.31
C LEU A 115 -15.91 10.47 4.71
N GLY A 116 -15.67 9.16 4.76
CA GLY A 116 -16.67 8.14 5.09
C GLY A 116 -17.48 7.58 3.91
N ALA A 117 -17.16 7.96 2.66
CA ALA A 117 -17.73 7.33 1.47
C ALA A 117 -17.29 5.86 1.32
N LYS A 118 -18.06 5.13 0.49
CA LYS A 118 -17.71 3.75 0.08
C LYS A 118 -16.83 3.74 -1.17
N GLU A 119 -16.95 4.80 -1.96
CA GLU A 119 -16.25 5.06 -3.21
C GLU A 119 -14.79 5.39 -2.93
N ASP A 120 -13.90 4.86 -3.78
CA ASP A 120 -12.45 4.98 -3.70
C ASP A 120 -11.85 4.89 -2.29
N GLY A 121 -12.32 3.90 -1.54
CA GLY A 121 -11.97 3.71 -0.13
C GLY A 121 -10.57 3.14 0.09
N PRO A 122 -10.05 3.22 1.32
CA PRO A 122 -8.71 2.73 1.65
C PRO A 122 -8.63 1.21 1.57
N ILE A 123 -7.52 0.71 1.04
CA ILE A 123 -7.21 -0.73 1.05
C ILE A 123 -6.80 -1.14 2.46
N ARG A 124 -7.30 -2.31 2.88
CA ARG A 124 -6.92 -2.94 4.15
C ARG A 124 -6.24 -4.27 3.92
N MET A 125 -5.11 -4.46 4.57
CA MET A 125 -4.42 -5.74 4.66
C MET A 125 -4.48 -6.23 6.10
N ASP A 126 -5.04 -7.43 6.31
CA ASP A 126 -5.25 -8.01 7.64
C ASP A 126 -6.01 -7.08 8.61
N GLY A 127 -6.92 -6.27 8.06
CA GLY A 127 -7.71 -5.28 8.79
C GLY A 127 -7.04 -3.90 8.98
N ASN A 128 -5.74 -3.80 8.73
CA ASN A 128 -4.96 -2.57 8.89
C ASN A 128 -4.94 -1.75 7.59
N LEU A 129 -4.86 -0.43 7.74
CA LEU A 129 -4.69 0.48 6.61
C LEU A 129 -3.31 0.28 5.98
N VAL A 130 -3.25 0.29 4.65
CA VAL A 130 -1.99 0.32 3.91
C VAL A 130 -1.56 1.78 3.80
N MET A 131 -0.71 2.22 4.71
CA MET A 131 -0.30 3.62 4.83
C MET A 131 1.12 3.77 5.37
N ASP A 132 1.69 4.95 5.14
CA ASP A 132 2.90 5.45 5.78
C ASP A 132 2.70 6.92 6.17
N VAL A 133 3.46 7.41 7.16
CA VAL A 133 3.34 8.78 7.65
C VAL A 133 4.68 9.48 7.58
N ILE A 134 4.67 10.67 6.99
CA ILE A 134 5.84 11.54 6.89
C ILE A 134 5.60 12.85 7.62
N THR A 135 6.70 13.54 7.94
CA THR A 135 6.73 14.94 8.35
C THR A 135 7.28 15.79 7.20
N ALA A 136 6.51 16.80 6.78
CA ALA A 136 6.96 17.78 5.79
C ALA A 136 8.18 18.58 6.32
N GLN A 137 9.18 18.80 5.47
CA GLN A 137 10.44 19.49 5.80
C GLN A 137 10.56 20.88 5.17
#